data_AF-A0A6J5C059-F1
#
_entry.id   AF-A0A6J5C059-F1
#
_cell.length_a   1.000
_cell.length_b   1.000
_cell.length_c   1.000
_cell.angle_alpha   90.00
_cell.angle_beta   90.00
_cell.angle_gamma   90.00
#
_symmetry.space_group_name_H-M   'P 1'
#
loop_
_entity.id
_entity.type
_entity.pdbx_description
1 polymer ?
#
loop_
_entity_poly.entity_id
_entity_poly.type
_entity_poly.pdbx_seq_one_letter_code
_entity_poly.pdbx_strand_id
1 'polypeptide(L)'
;MTDLALQQSVVAASPRSRRLAAVVVIAYALIATLPIVWIIMTSFKTQEDAIAYPPVVVFHPSMEGYVNLFTIRSRQTPEFIASLPPAENWYDRDVRKRNMVIAGPSKVLPRFVNSLVIGFGSTFLAVFFGTLAAYAFSRFKVPLADDLLFFILSTRMMPPIAVAIPIYLMYRALGLADSYLGMIVL
;
A
#
# COMPACT_ATOMS: atom_id res chain seq x y z
N MET A 1 46.75 6.94 -19.95
CA MET A 1 47.06 6.45 -18.58
C MET A 1 45.84 5.94 -17.81
N THR A 2 44.61 6.08 -18.34
CA THR A 2 43.36 5.61 -17.71
C THR A 2 42.98 4.15 -18.00
N ASP A 3 43.68 3.48 -18.91
CA ASP A 3 43.31 2.13 -19.40
C ASP A 3 44.00 0.97 -18.64
N LEU A 4 45.15 1.23 -18.02
CA LEU A 4 45.96 0.20 -17.34
C LEU A 4 45.44 -0.13 -15.92
N ALA A 5 44.67 0.77 -15.30
CA ALA A 5 44.12 0.57 -13.96
C ALA A 5 42.93 -0.41 -13.92
N LEU A 6 42.20 -0.56 -15.05
CA LEU A 6 41.08 -1.51 -15.16
C LEU A 6 41.56 -2.95 -15.41
N GLN A 7 42.80 -3.13 -15.89
CA GLN A 7 43.36 -4.45 -16.21
C GLN A 7 43.87 -5.23 -14.99
N GLN A 8 44.04 -4.59 -13.82
CA GLN A 8 44.57 -5.22 -12.60
C GLN A 8 43.53 -5.51 -11.51
N SER A 9 42.23 -5.33 -11.81
CA SER A 9 41.15 -5.75 -10.92
C SER A 9 40.88 -7.25 -11.08
N VAL A 10 41.38 -8.05 -10.13
CA VAL A 10 41.12 -9.51 -10.04
C VAL A 10 39.63 -9.85 -9.83
N VAL A 11 38.79 -8.81 -9.66
CA VAL A 11 37.35 -8.87 -9.42
C VAL A 11 36.53 -8.49 -10.67
N ALA A 12 37.18 -8.20 -11.81
CA ALA A 12 36.48 -7.85 -13.05
C ALA A 12 35.65 -9.03 -13.57
N ALA A 13 34.32 -8.90 -13.47
CA ALA A 13 33.39 -9.92 -13.95
C ALA A 13 33.60 -10.18 -15.45
N SER A 14 33.78 -11.45 -15.82
CA SER A 14 33.90 -11.86 -17.22
C SER A 14 32.72 -11.35 -18.07
N PRO A 15 32.90 -11.09 -19.38
CA PRO A 15 31.80 -10.64 -20.24
C PRO A 15 30.59 -11.59 -20.25
N ARG A 16 30.82 -12.89 -20.04
CA ARG A 16 29.77 -13.91 -19.92
C ARG A 16 29.01 -13.83 -18.60
N SER A 17 29.72 -13.70 -17.47
CA SER A 17 29.06 -13.55 -16.16
C SER A 17 28.28 -12.25 -16.06
N ARG A 18 28.74 -11.16 -16.68
CA ARG A 18 27.97 -9.91 -16.79
C ARG A 18 26.69 -10.08 -17.60
N ARG A 19 26.74 -10.79 -18.74
CA ARG A 19 25.54 -11.08 -19.55
C ARG A 19 24.57 -11.98 -18.80
N LEU A 20 25.07 -13.00 -18.12
CA LEU A 20 24.25 -13.89 -17.30
C LEU A 20 23.57 -13.12 -16.16
N ALA A 21 24.32 -12.32 -15.41
CA ALA A 21 23.79 -11.47 -14.35
C ALA A 21 22.74 -10.49 -14.89
N ALA A 22 22.98 -9.88 -16.05
CA ALA A 22 22.00 -9.00 -16.70
C ALA A 22 20.70 -9.74 -17.07
N VAL A 23 20.80 -10.94 -17.66
CA VAL A 23 19.63 -11.76 -17.99
C VAL A 23 18.85 -12.15 -16.73
N VAL A 24 19.54 -12.54 -15.66
CA VAL A 24 18.90 -12.89 -14.38
C VAL A 24 18.18 -11.69 -13.78
N VAL A 25 18.83 -10.52 -13.75
CA VAL A 25 18.24 -9.28 -13.23
C VAL A 25 17.02 -8.87 -14.07
N ILE A 26 17.10 -8.94 -15.40
CA ILE A 26 15.96 -8.61 -16.28
C ILE A 26 14.81 -9.59 -16.05
N ALA A 27 15.08 -10.90 -16.01
CA ALA A 27 14.06 -11.91 -15.77
C ALA A 27 13.37 -11.70 -14.41
N TYR A 28 14.15 -11.43 -13.36
CA TYR A 28 13.63 -11.10 -12.04
C TYR A 28 12.78 -9.82 -12.06
N ALA A 29 13.26 -8.76 -12.71
CA ALA A 29 12.51 -7.51 -12.83
C ALA A 29 11.16 -7.73 -13.55
N LEU A 30 11.14 -8.51 -14.62
CA LEU A 30 9.89 -8.86 -15.32
C LEU A 30 8.91 -9.59 -14.40
N ILE A 31 9.38 -10.59 -13.66
CA ILE A 31 8.55 -11.33 -12.68
C ILE A 31 8.03 -10.38 -11.59
N ALA A 32 8.88 -9.50 -11.06
CA ALA A 32 8.52 -8.54 -10.03
C ALA A 32 7.49 -7.50 -10.50
N THR A 33 7.50 -7.14 -11.80
CA THR A 33 6.51 -6.22 -12.38
C THR A 33 5.17 -6.87 -12.68
N LEU A 34 5.10 -8.20 -12.80
CA LEU A 34 3.88 -8.90 -13.19
C LEU A 34 2.68 -8.60 -12.26
N PRO A 35 2.82 -8.61 -10.91
CA PRO A 35 1.74 -8.21 -10.01
C PRO A 35 1.28 -6.76 -10.21
N ILE A 36 2.20 -5.85 -10.52
CA ILE A 36 1.88 -4.42 -10.75
C ILE A 36 1.08 -4.28 -12.05
N VAL A 37 1.53 -4.92 -13.12
CA VAL A 37 0.79 -4.96 -14.40
C VAL A 37 -0.59 -5.58 -14.18
N TRP A 38 -0.67 -6.64 -13.38
CA TRP A 38 -1.95 -7.27 -13.01
C TRP A 38 -2.90 -6.31 -12.28
N ILE A 39 -2.40 -5.54 -11.29
CA ILE A 39 -3.20 -4.55 -10.56
C ILE A 39 -3.70 -3.46 -11.50
N ILE A 40 -2.85 -2.95 -12.40
CA ILE A 40 -3.22 -1.92 -13.37
C ILE A 40 -4.29 -2.47 -14.32
N MET A 41 -4.08 -3.66 -14.91
CA MET A 41 -5.09 -4.29 -15.77
C MET A 41 -6.42 -4.49 -15.03
N THR A 42 -6.37 -4.97 -13.78
CA THR A 42 -7.57 -5.22 -12.97
C THR A 42 -8.33 -3.94 -12.63
N SER A 43 -7.65 -2.79 -12.53
CA SER A 43 -8.31 -1.49 -12.30
C SER A 43 -9.24 -1.06 -13.45
N PHE A 44 -9.03 -1.60 -14.66
CA PHE A 44 -9.88 -1.38 -15.84
C PHE A 44 -10.84 -2.55 -16.11
N LYS A 45 -10.86 -3.60 -15.29
CA LYS A 45 -11.83 -4.69 -15.43
C LYS A 45 -13.17 -4.29 -14.81
N THR A 46 -14.26 -4.87 -15.32
CA THR A 46 -15.55 -4.78 -14.63
C THR A 46 -15.50 -5.55 -13.31
N GLN A 47 -16.41 -5.27 -12.37
CA GLN A 47 -16.45 -6.01 -11.10
C GLN A 47 -16.64 -7.53 -11.31
N GLU A 48 -17.39 -7.91 -12.35
CA GLU A 48 -17.66 -9.31 -12.72
C GLU A 48 -16.39 -9.98 -13.27
N ASP A 49 -15.68 -9.32 -14.19
CA ASP A 49 -14.42 -9.83 -14.75
C ASP A 49 -13.30 -9.92 -13.70
N ALA A 50 -13.29 -9.01 -12.71
CA ALA A 50 -12.28 -8.96 -11.66
C ALA A 50 -12.36 -10.13 -10.67
N ILE A 51 -13.56 -10.70 -10.46
CA ILE A 51 -13.79 -11.84 -9.55
C ILE A 51 -14.06 -13.16 -10.30
N ALA A 52 -13.94 -13.16 -11.62
CA ALA A 52 -14.24 -14.32 -12.46
C ALA A 52 -13.23 -15.47 -12.24
N TYR A 53 -13.74 -16.69 -12.24
CA TYR A 53 -12.96 -17.93 -12.22
C TYR A 53 -13.37 -18.78 -13.45
N PRO A 54 -12.47 -19.03 -14.43
CA PRO A 54 -11.06 -18.64 -14.48
C PRO A 54 -10.83 -17.13 -14.69
N PRO A 55 -9.66 -16.58 -14.29
CA PRO A 55 -9.39 -15.15 -14.41
C PRO A 55 -9.28 -14.70 -15.87
N VAL A 56 -10.08 -13.70 -16.22
CA VAL A 56 -10.15 -13.15 -17.59
C VAL A 56 -8.93 -12.25 -17.84
N VAL A 57 -8.08 -12.61 -18.79
CA VAL A 57 -6.88 -11.81 -19.15
C VAL A 57 -7.19 -10.80 -20.25
N VAL A 58 -8.04 -11.17 -21.21
CA VAL A 58 -8.50 -10.29 -22.30
C VAL A 58 -9.91 -9.80 -21.95
N PHE A 59 -10.04 -8.52 -21.66
CA PHE A 59 -11.28 -7.91 -21.20
C PHE A 59 -11.58 -6.63 -21.98
N HIS A 60 -12.83 -6.17 -21.91
CA HIS A 60 -13.23 -4.88 -22.44
C HIS A 60 -12.94 -3.81 -21.38
N PRO A 61 -12.06 -2.82 -21.65
CA PRO A 61 -11.71 -1.81 -20.66
C PRO A 61 -12.93 -1.04 -20.18
N SER A 62 -13.07 -0.92 -18.87
CA SER A 62 -14.16 -0.23 -18.18
C SER A 62 -13.62 0.75 -17.15
N MET A 63 -14.33 1.87 -16.97
CA MET A 63 -14.03 2.89 -15.96
C MET A 63 -14.89 2.73 -14.70
N GLU A 64 -15.64 1.64 -14.60
CA GLU A 64 -16.57 1.37 -13.50
C GLU A 64 -15.87 1.41 -12.13
N GLY A 65 -14.67 0.83 -12.01
CA GLY A 65 -13.87 0.87 -10.78
C GLY A 65 -13.59 2.30 -10.28
N TYR A 66 -13.34 3.25 -11.19
CA TYR A 66 -13.12 4.64 -10.84
C TYR A 66 -14.41 5.35 -10.42
N VAL A 67 -15.53 5.09 -11.09
CA VAL A 67 -16.85 5.58 -10.65
C VAL A 67 -17.12 5.10 -9.22
N ASN A 68 -16.82 3.84 -8.93
CA ASN A 68 -17.00 3.23 -7.61
C ASN A 68 -16.08 3.85 -6.55
N LEU A 69 -14.89 4.30 -6.95
CA LEU A 69 -13.94 4.98 -6.07
C LEU A 69 -14.40 6.40 -5.69
N PHE A 70 -14.96 7.15 -6.65
CA PHE A 70 -15.32 8.56 -6.48
C PHE A 70 -16.79 8.81 -6.10
N THR A 71 -17.63 7.78 -6.08
CA THR A 71 -19.06 7.91 -5.75
C THR A 71 -19.47 6.97 -4.61
N ILE A 72 -20.46 7.41 -3.84
CA ILE A 72 -21.19 6.56 -2.89
C ILE A 72 -22.39 6.01 -3.64
N ARG A 73 -22.56 4.70 -3.61
CA ARG A 73 -23.66 4.00 -4.27
C ARG A 73 -24.52 3.30 -3.21
N SER A 74 -25.82 3.39 -3.36
CA SER A 74 -26.80 2.71 -2.51
C SER A 74 -27.59 1.72 -3.34
N ARG A 75 -27.82 0.51 -2.81
CA ARG A 75 -28.69 -0.48 -3.46
C ARG A 75 -30.14 -0.07 -3.24
N GLN A 76 -30.93 -0.09 -4.30
CA GLN A 76 -32.34 0.27 -4.31
C GLN A 76 -33.20 -0.89 -4.81
N THR A 77 -34.51 -0.82 -4.61
CA THR A 77 -35.44 -1.84 -5.10
C THR A 77 -35.61 -1.74 -6.62
N PRO A 78 -35.87 -2.84 -7.34
CA PRO A 78 -36.10 -2.81 -8.78
C PRO A 78 -37.25 -1.88 -9.20
N GLU A 79 -38.31 -1.78 -8.38
CA GLU A 79 -39.46 -0.92 -8.62
C GLU A 79 -39.06 0.57 -8.55
N PHE A 80 -38.17 0.92 -7.61
CA PHE A 80 -37.61 2.27 -7.53
C PHE A 80 -36.75 2.59 -8.76
N ILE A 81 -35.92 1.66 -9.22
CA ILE A 81 -35.10 1.88 -10.41
C ILE A 81 -35.96 2.07 -11.67
N ALA A 82 -37.08 1.33 -11.78
CA ALA A 82 -38.01 1.44 -12.89
C ALA A 82 -38.79 2.76 -12.92
N SER A 83 -38.99 3.41 -11.75
CA SER A 83 -39.65 4.71 -11.67
C SER A 83 -38.73 5.89 -11.96
N LEU A 84 -37.41 5.68 -11.98
CA LEU A 84 -36.45 6.73 -12.30
C LEU A 84 -36.52 7.12 -13.79
N PRO A 85 -36.25 8.39 -14.12
CA PRO A 85 -36.13 8.83 -15.52
C PRO A 85 -35.00 8.07 -16.23
N PRO A 86 -34.97 8.02 -17.57
CA PRO A 86 -33.86 7.43 -18.32
C PRO A 86 -32.51 7.97 -17.85
N ALA A 87 -31.52 7.09 -17.74
CA ALA A 87 -30.21 7.46 -17.24
C ALA A 87 -29.51 8.47 -18.16
N GLU A 88 -29.11 9.59 -17.58
CA GLU A 88 -28.52 10.72 -18.30
C GLU A 88 -27.12 10.40 -18.83
N ASN A 89 -26.31 9.71 -18.02
CA ASN A 89 -24.90 9.45 -18.29
C ASN A 89 -24.61 7.95 -18.41
N TRP A 90 -23.46 7.61 -19.02
CA TRP A 90 -23.01 6.22 -19.17
C TRP A 90 -22.81 5.53 -17.82
N TYR A 91 -22.22 6.22 -16.83
CA TYR A 91 -21.95 5.64 -15.52
C TYR A 91 -23.22 5.43 -14.70
N ASP A 92 -24.24 6.28 -14.90
CA ASP A 92 -25.55 6.11 -14.25
C ASP A 92 -26.26 4.86 -14.80
N ARG A 93 -26.17 4.60 -16.12
CA ARG A 93 -26.65 3.33 -16.70
C ARG A 93 -25.97 2.13 -16.07
N ASP A 94 -24.65 2.16 -15.94
CA ASP A 94 -23.88 1.02 -15.43
C ASP A 94 -24.14 0.76 -13.94
N VAL A 95 -24.31 1.81 -13.14
CA VAL A 95 -24.67 1.69 -11.72
C VAL A 95 -26.09 1.13 -11.56
N ARG A 96 -27.06 1.60 -12.37
CA ARG A 96 -28.45 1.14 -12.33
C ARG A 96 -28.65 -0.30 -12.80
N LYS A 97 -27.85 -0.80 -13.75
CA LYS A 97 -27.85 -2.23 -14.14
C LYS A 97 -27.68 -3.19 -12.97
N ARG A 98 -27.08 -2.72 -11.87
CA ARG A 98 -26.84 -3.49 -10.64
C ARG A 98 -27.80 -3.12 -9.50
N ASN A 99 -28.95 -2.52 -9.82
CA ASN A 99 -29.93 -2.02 -8.86
C ASN A 99 -29.31 -1.06 -7.84
N MET A 100 -28.37 -0.21 -8.27
CA MET A 100 -27.75 0.81 -7.44
C MET A 100 -28.04 2.21 -7.98
N VAL A 101 -27.96 3.20 -7.09
CA VAL A 101 -28.07 4.63 -7.42
C VAL A 101 -26.94 5.39 -6.74
N ILE A 102 -26.41 6.40 -7.43
CA ILE A 102 -25.38 7.29 -6.89
C ILE A 102 -26.02 8.23 -5.86
N ALA A 103 -25.60 8.08 -4.61
CA ALA A 103 -26.08 8.86 -3.47
C ALA A 103 -25.27 10.15 -3.22
N GLY A 104 -24.07 10.25 -3.80
CA GLY A 104 -23.21 11.43 -3.66
C GLY A 104 -21.72 11.16 -3.93
N PRO A 105 -20.84 12.16 -3.77
CA PRO A 105 -19.40 11.99 -3.92
C PRO A 105 -18.80 11.18 -2.76
N SER A 106 -17.75 10.41 -3.05
CA SER A 106 -17.03 9.68 -2.02
C SER A 106 -16.07 10.58 -1.23
N LYS A 107 -15.77 10.18 0.01
CA LYS A 107 -14.77 10.85 0.86
C LYS A 107 -13.35 10.32 0.59
N VAL A 108 -13.03 9.99 -0.66
CA VAL A 108 -11.70 9.44 -1.02
C VAL A 108 -10.58 10.44 -0.72
N LEU A 109 -10.77 11.73 -1.03
CA LEU A 109 -9.73 12.74 -0.84
C LEU A 109 -9.41 12.96 0.65
N PRO A 110 -10.39 13.14 1.55
CA PRO A 110 -10.12 13.16 2.99
C PRO A 110 -9.39 11.90 3.48
N ARG A 111 -9.81 10.70 3.06
CA ARG A 111 -9.14 9.45 3.47
C ARG A 111 -7.68 9.41 3.03
N PHE A 112 -7.39 9.87 1.81
CA PHE A 112 -6.03 9.94 1.30
C PHE A 112 -5.17 10.93 2.10
N VAL A 113 -5.70 12.11 2.41
CA VAL A 113 -5.02 13.10 3.26
C VAL A 113 -4.75 12.52 4.65
N ASN A 114 -5.69 11.78 5.23
CA ASN A 114 -5.47 11.13 6.52
C ASN A 114 -4.28 10.17 6.48
N SER A 115 -4.19 9.33 5.44
CA SER A 115 -3.06 8.41 5.26
C SER A 115 -1.73 9.15 5.06
N LEU A 116 -1.73 10.27 4.33
CA LEU A 116 -0.52 11.11 4.19
C LEU A 116 -0.09 11.68 5.53
N VAL A 117 -1.01 12.31 6.28
CA VAL A 117 -0.69 12.92 7.58
C VAL A 117 -0.17 11.86 8.57
N ILE A 118 -0.86 10.72 8.66
CA ILE A 118 -0.46 9.63 9.57
C ILE A 118 0.89 9.03 9.14
N GLY A 119 1.04 8.71 7.85
CA GLY A 119 2.26 8.07 7.34
C GLY A 119 3.50 8.96 7.46
N PHE A 120 3.40 10.22 7.04
CA PHE A 120 4.51 11.18 7.17
C PHE A 120 4.77 11.55 8.63
N GLY A 121 3.73 11.76 9.43
CA GLY A 121 3.87 12.06 10.86
C GLY A 121 4.57 10.94 11.62
N SER A 122 4.13 9.69 11.45
CA SER A 122 4.72 8.52 12.09
C SER A 122 6.17 8.30 11.62
N THR A 123 6.42 8.39 10.31
CA THR A 123 7.78 8.24 9.75
C THR A 123 8.74 9.30 10.29
N PHE A 124 8.30 10.56 10.35
CA PHE A 124 9.10 11.65 10.87
C PHE A 124 9.50 11.39 12.33
N LEU A 125 8.53 11.06 13.19
CA LEU A 125 8.82 10.78 14.61
C LEU A 125 9.72 9.55 14.78
N ALA A 126 9.47 8.48 14.02
CA ALA A 126 10.27 7.27 14.08
C ALA A 126 11.73 7.52 13.66
N VAL A 127 11.95 8.26 12.58
CA VAL A 127 13.30 8.63 12.13
C VAL A 127 13.96 9.59 13.11
N PHE A 128 13.21 10.58 13.62
CA PHE A 128 13.73 11.57 14.55
C PHE A 128 14.23 10.91 15.85
N PHE A 129 13.36 10.20 16.56
CA PHE A 129 13.75 9.52 17.81
C PHE A 129 14.70 8.35 17.56
N GLY A 130 14.51 7.59 16.47
CA GLY A 130 15.39 6.49 16.09
C GLY A 130 16.82 6.96 15.80
N THR A 131 16.99 8.09 15.13
CA THR A 131 18.31 8.68 14.85
C THR A 131 18.98 9.18 16.12
N LEU A 132 18.24 9.84 17.02
CA LEU A 132 18.77 10.27 18.32
C LEU A 132 19.25 9.09 19.16
N ALA A 133 18.44 8.02 19.25
CA ALA A 133 18.82 6.80 19.95
C ALA A 133 20.03 6.12 19.30
N ALA A 134 20.03 5.96 17.97
CA ALA A 134 21.14 5.36 17.22
C ALA A 134 22.45 6.15 17.42
N TYR A 135 22.38 7.49 17.41
CA TYR A 135 23.54 8.33 17.69
C TYR A 135 24.07 8.05 19.10
N ALA A 136 23.19 7.98 20.10
CA ALA A 136 23.58 7.72 21.48
C ALA A 136 24.32 6.37 21.64
N PHE A 137 23.77 5.28 21.08
CA PHE A 137 24.41 3.96 21.10
C PHE A 137 25.70 3.90 20.28
N SER A 138 25.82 4.69 19.21
CA SER A 138 27.00 4.67 18.34
C SER A 138 28.19 5.48 18.87
N ARG A 139 27.95 6.47 19.73
CA ARG A 139 28.98 7.44 20.15
C ARG A 139 29.29 7.42 21.63
N PHE A 140 28.35 7.02 22.48
CA PHE A 140 28.56 6.96 23.92
C PHE A 140 28.70 5.51 24.39
N LYS A 141 29.44 5.32 25.48
CA LYS A 141 29.52 4.04 26.18
C LYS A 141 28.26 3.87 27.01
N VAL A 142 27.21 3.32 26.40
CA VAL A 142 25.95 3.03 27.10
C VAL A 142 26.13 1.75 27.93
N PRO A 143 25.89 1.77 29.25
CA PRO A 143 25.93 0.55 30.05
C PRO A 143 24.82 -0.41 29.58
N LEU A 144 25.11 -1.72 29.55
CA LEU A 144 24.15 -2.75 29.12
C LEU A 144 23.68 -2.60 27.65
N ALA A 145 24.49 -1.99 26.78
CA ALA A 145 24.12 -1.73 25.39
C ALA A 145 23.61 -2.98 24.64
N ASP A 146 24.32 -4.11 24.77
CA ASP A 146 23.97 -5.35 24.08
C ASP A 146 22.63 -5.92 24.58
N ASP A 147 22.38 -5.89 25.89
CA ASP A 147 21.12 -6.35 26.49
C ASP A 147 19.94 -5.46 26.08
N LEU A 148 20.15 -4.12 26.03
CA LEU A 148 19.13 -3.19 25.55
C LEU A 148 18.81 -3.41 24.06
N LEU A 149 19.83 -3.59 23.21
CA LEU A 149 19.64 -3.86 21.79
C LEU A 149 18.91 -5.19 21.58
N PHE A 150 19.29 -6.23 22.33
CA PHE A 150 18.59 -7.51 22.32
C PHE A 150 17.12 -7.36 22.75
N PHE A 151 16.85 -6.62 23.82
CA PHE A 151 15.49 -6.35 24.28
C PHE A 151 14.65 -5.62 23.21
N ILE A 152 15.19 -4.56 22.60
CA ILE A 152 14.52 -3.82 21.53
C ILE A 152 14.21 -4.74 20.34
N LEU A 153 15.15 -5.58 19.92
CA LEU A 153 14.93 -6.54 18.83
C LEU A 153 13.84 -7.55 19.18
N SER A 154 13.84 -8.08 20.42
CA SER A 154 12.83 -9.02 20.89
C SER A 154 11.41 -8.44 20.81
N THR A 155 11.22 -7.18 21.19
CA THR A 155 9.90 -6.51 21.08
C THR A 155 9.38 -6.41 19.63
N ARG A 156 10.27 -6.38 18.62
CA ARG A 156 9.90 -6.36 17.20
C ARG A 156 9.55 -7.74 16.64
N MET A 157 9.94 -8.81 17.33
CA MET A 157 9.62 -10.20 16.94
C MET A 157 8.31 -10.68 17.54
N MET A 158 7.79 -9.97 18.55
CA MET A 158 6.51 -10.26 19.16
C MET A 158 5.37 -10.16 18.13
N PRO A 159 4.41 -11.12 18.13
CA PRO A 159 3.26 -11.06 17.22
C PRO A 159 2.45 -9.78 17.44
N PRO A 160 2.29 -8.91 16.43
CA PRO A 160 1.58 -7.64 16.61
C PRO A 160 0.14 -7.80 17.11
N ILE A 161 -0.51 -8.89 16.72
CA ILE A 161 -1.89 -9.22 17.12
C ILE A 161 -2.05 -9.42 18.63
N ALA A 162 -1.01 -9.90 19.32
CA ALA A 162 -1.04 -10.15 20.76
C ALA A 162 -1.16 -8.85 21.57
N VAL A 163 -0.70 -7.74 21.00
CA VAL A 163 -0.62 -6.43 21.69
C VAL A 163 -1.64 -5.43 21.16
N ALA A 164 -2.25 -5.73 20.01
CA ALA A 164 -3.29 -4.91 19.42
C ALA A 164 -4.48 -4.65 20.36
N ILE A 165 -5.02 -5.70 21.02
CA ILE A 165 -6.19 -5.56 21.91
C ILE A 165 -5.86 -4.70 23.14
N PRO A 166 -4.79 -5.00 23.91
CA PRO A 166 -4.41 -4.15 25.06
C PRO A 166 -4.18 -2.69 24.68
N ILE A 167 -3.44 -2.42 23.59
CA ILE A 167 -3.16 -1.04 23.16
C ILE A 167 -4.45 -0.34 22.74
N TYR A 168 -5.35 -1.02 22.02
CA TYR A 168 -6.64 -0.44 21.65
C TYR A 168 -7.46 -0.01 22.86
N LEU A 169 -7.50 -0.84 23.92
CA LEU A 169 -8.21 -0.50 25.16
C LEU A 169 -7.57 0.71 25.86
N MET A 170 -6.24 0.78 25.89
CA MET A 170 -5.52 1.93 26.44
C MET A 170 -5.81 3.21 25.64
N TYR A 171 -5.76 3.15 24.31
CA TYR A 171 -6.03 4.29 23.44
C TYR A 171 -7.48 4.77 23.54
N ARG A 172 -8.42 3.85 23.66
CA ARG A 172 -9.83 4.19 23.91
C ARG A 172 -10.01 4.88 25.26
N ALA A 173 -9.33 4.41 26.31
CA ALA A 173 -9.38 5.04 27.62
C ALA A 173 -8.78 6.46 27.62
N LEU A 174 -7.73 6.68 26.82
CA LEU A 174 -7.08 7.98 26.65
C LEU A 174 -7.81 8.92 25.66
N GLY A 175 -8.90 8.48 25.02
CA GLY A 175 -9.59 9.24 23.98
C GLY A 175 -8.79 9.42 22.69
N LEU A 176 -7.76 8.60 22.47
CA LEU A 176 -6.91 8.61 21.28
C LEU A 176 -7.42 7.68 20.17
N ALA A 177 -8.42 6.86 20.46
CA ALA A 177 -9.09 6.05 19.47
C ALA A 177 -9.65 6.93 18.34
N ASP A 178 -9.48 6.50 17.09
CA ASP A 178 -9.93 7.20 15.88
C ASP A 178 -9.38 8.64 15.70
N SER A 179 -8.24 8.97 16.32
CA SER A 179 -7.57 10.27 16.21
C SER A 179 -6.27 10.22 15.41
N TYR A 180 -5.87 11.33 14.79
CA TYR A 180 -4.57 11.43 14.10
C TYR A 180 -3.40 11.19 15.05
N LEU A 181 -3.45 11.77 16.26
CA LEU A 181 -2.38 11.65 17.24
C LEU A 181 -2.20 10.19 17.67
N GLY A 182 -3.31 9.50 17.93
CA GLY A 182 -3.27 8.07 18.22
C GLY A 182 -2.60 7.30 17.09
N MET A 183 -3.09 7.42 15.86
CA MET A 183 -2.54 6.66 14.73
C MET A 183 -1.08 6.99 14.39
N ILE A 184 -0.59 8.20 14.73
CA ILE A 184 0.81 8.59 14.50
C ILE A 184 1.76 7.97 15.53
N VAL A 185 1.31 7.81 16.78
CA VAL A 185 2.13 7.34 17.91
C VAL A 185 2.08 5.83 18.08
N LEU A 186 1.06 5.17 17.52
CA LEU A 186 0.88 3.72 17.51
C LEU A 186 1.98 3.00 16.71
#